data_AF-A0A9P9YPK4-F1
#
_entry.id   AF-A0A9P9YPK4-F1
#
_cell.length_a   1.000
_cell.length_b   1.000
_cell.length_c   1.000
_cell.angle_alpha   90.00
_cell.angle_beta   90.00
_cell.angle_gamma   90.00
#
_symmetry.space_group_name_H-M   'P 1'
#
loop_
_entity.id
_entity.type
_entity.pdbx_description
1 polymer ?
#
loop_
_entity_poly.entity_id
_entity_poly.type
_entity_poly.pdbx_seq_one_letter_code
_entity_poly.pdbx_strand_id
1 'polypeptide(L)'
;MIKAKFWDIGFFVLLTWMHVCSVLQPVIEAHANFKSVYPSVDRNLMLQLSYTYNPWILVKAMMYSLLVMIGLWYSRQLQTNVGQASEEKRDIPKAPEPKTANEVKKVWLSRNTQSSETELGPFPVKNFLLFAMPWLLTFVASGLINYLRFYMVIQHFCISNWRAIQLYGELQVLFLHRFLAVAWLQITGGGGASSLPRNFINFETHLLD
;
A
#
# COMPACT_ATOMS: atom_id res chain seq x y z
N MET A 1 7.21 -25.80 -5.04
CA MET A 1 5.93 -25.13 -5.40
C MET A 1 5.69 -23.99 -4.43
N ILE A 2 5.61 -22.75 -4.88
CA ILE A 2 5.35 -21.58 -4.01
C ILE A 2 3.88 -21.64 -3.57
N LYS A 3 3.60 -22.18 -2.38
CA LYS A 3 2.27 -22.07 -1.77
C LYS A 3 2.18 -20.71 -1.09
N ALA A 4 1.82 -19.67 -1.85
CA ALA A 4 1.54 -18.35 -1.29
C ALA A 4 0.25 -18.42 -0.46
N LYS A 5 0.31 -18.02 0.81
CA LYS A 5 -0.90 -17.90 1.64
C LYS A 5 -1.70 -16.69 1.19
N PHE A 6 -3.03 -16.72 1.35
CA PHE A 6 -3.91 -15.58 1.02
C PHE A 6 -3.43 -14.26 1.67
N TRP A 7 -2.88 -14.35 2.88
CA TRP A 7 -2.25 -13.24 3.60
C TRP A 7 -1.06 -12.61 2.86
N ASP A 8 -0.22 -13.42 2.20
CA ASP A 8 0.94 -12.95 1.44
C ASP A 8 0.52 -12.13 0.23
N ILE A 9 -0.57 -12.55 -0.43
CA ILE A 9 -1.19 -11.83 -1.54
C ILE A 9 -1.78 -10.50 -1.03
N GLY A 10 -2.47 -10.52 0.11
CA GLY A 10 -3.00 -9.32 0.75
C GLY A 10 -1.91 -8.28 1.07
N PHE A 11 -0.79 -8.70 1.66
CA PHE A 11 0.34 -7.81 1.95
C PHE A 11 1.01 -7.29 0.67
N PHE A 12 1.15 -8.10 -0.37
CA PHE A 12 1.67 -7.64 -1.66
C PHE A 12 0.78 -6.55 -2.27
N VAL A 13 -0.54 -6.77 -2.30
CA VAL A 13 -1.51 -5.78 -2.80
C VAL A 13 -1.48 -4.50 -1.96
N LEU A 14 -1.39 -4.62 -0.64
CA LEU A 14 -1.33 -3.47 0.25
C LEU A 14 -0.03 -2.66 0.06
N LEU A 15 1.12 -3.31 -0.05
CA LEU A 15 2.42 -2.65 -0.24
C LEU A 15 2.51 -1.96 -1.59
N THR A 16 2.03 -2.62 -2.65
CA THR A 16 1.97 -2.03 -3.99
C THR A 16 1.05 -0.82 -3.99
N TRP A 17 -0.14 -0.96 -3.43
CA TRP A 17 -1.11 0.11 -3.28
C TRP A 17 -0.55 1.33 -2.56
N MET A 18 0.03 1.11 -1.39
CA MET A 18 0.61 2.15 -0.54
C MET A 18 1.71 2.94 -1.27
N HIS A 19 2.57 2.26 -2.03
CA HIS A 19 3.61 2.94 -2.80
C HIS A 19 3.13 3.69 -4.02
N VAL A 20 2.15 3.16 -4.74
CA VAL A 20 1.53 3.91 -5.84
C VAL A 20 0.96 5.21 -5.30
N CYS A 21 0.24 5.18 -4.16
CA CYS A 21 -0.32 6.37 -3.53
C CYS A 21 0.71 7.42 -3.13
N SER A 22 1.87 6.95 -2.64
CA SER A 22 2.91 7.84 -2.14
C SER A 22 3.72 8.52 -3.24
N VAL A 23 3.83 7.92 -4.41
CA VAL A 23 4.59 8.48 -5.55
C VAL A 23 3.72 9.38 -6.43
N LEU A 24 2.39 9.35 -6.25
CA LEU A 24 1.47 10.22 -6.97
C LEU A 24 1.77 11.69 -6.73
N GLN A 25 1.97 12.41 -7.83
CA GLN A 25 2.20 13.84 -7.80
C GLN A 25 0.85 14.55 -7.96
N PRO A 26 0.43 15.33 -6.95
CA PRO A 26 -0.75 16.17 -7.08
C PRO A 26 -0.44 17.34 -8.02
N VAL A 27 -1.42 17.69 -8.86
CA VAL A 27 -1.37 18.80 -9.81
C VAL A 27 -2.54 19.73 -9.50
N ILE A 28 -2.26 21.03 -9.40
CA ILE A 28 -3.27 22.05 -9.14
C ILE A 28 -3.28 22.96 -10.36
N GLU A 29 -4.40 22.98 -11.07
CA GLU A 29 -4.65 23.88 -12.20
C GLU A 29 -5.61 24.97 -11.74
N ALA A 30 -5.23 26.24 -11.92
CA ALA A 30 -6.06 27.37 -11.54
C ALA A 30 -6.68 28.00 -12.80
N HIS A 31 -8.00 27.99 -12.88
CA HIS A 31 -8.78 28.60 -13.95
C HIS A 31 -9.48 29.85 -13.42
N ALA A 32 -8.98 31.03 -13.81
CA ALA A 32 -9.66 32.28 -13.48
C ALA A 32 -10.73 32.57 -14.54
N ASN A 33 -11.97 32.78 -14.10
CA ASN A 33 -13.09 33.21 -14.94
C ASN A 33 -13.42 34.67 -14.60
N PHE A 34 -13.27 35.54 -15.59
CA PHE A 34 -13.60 36.96 -15.48
C PHE A 34 -14.80 37.26 -16.37
N LYS A 35 -15.95 37.52 -15.75
CA LYS A 35 -17.15 38.01 -16.45
C LYS A 35 -17.39 39.46 -16.05
N SER A 36 -17.23 40.38 -16.99
CA SER A 36 -17.56 41.79 -16.78
C SER A 36 -18.92 42.10 -17.40
N VAL A 37 -19.93 42.36 -16.59
CA VAL A 37 -21.22 42.93 -17.02
C VAL A 37 -21.45 44.20 -16.20
N TYR A 38 -21.16 45.36 -16.79
CA TYR A 38 -21.22 46.64 -16.09
C TYR A 38 -22.57 46.85 -15.37
N PRO A 39 -22.58 47.25 -14.08
CA PRO A 39 -21.46 47.69 -13.25
C PRO A 39 -20.75 46.58 -12.45
N SER A 40 -21.17 45.32 -12.55
CA SER A 40 -20.60 44.18 -11.79
C SER A 40 -19.49 43.46 -12.55
N VAL A 41 -18.39 43.15 -11.86
CA VAL A 41 -17.34 42.27 -12.36
C VAL A 41 -17.36 41.00 -11.50
N ASP A 42 -17.88 39.91 -12.06
CA ASP A 42 -17.82 38.60 -11.42
C ASP A 42 -16.43 37.99 -11.68
N ARG A 43 -15.68 37.79 -10.59
CA ARG A 43 -14.35 37.16 -10.59
C ARG A 43 -14.43 35.84 -9.83
N ASN A 44 -14.37 34.72 -10.54
CA ASN A 44 -14.40 33.40 -9.91
C ASN A 44 -13.11 32.65 -10.23
N LEU A 45 -12.44 32.09 -9.22
CA LEU A 45 -11.25 31.27 -9.40
C LEU A 45 -11.60 29.82 -9.14
N MET A 46 -11.51 29.01 -10.18
CA MET A 46 -11.79 27.58 -10.14
C MET A 46 -10.48 26.81 -10.09
N LEU A 47 -10.22 26.17 -8.95
CA LEU A 47 -9.09 25.28 -8.74
C LEU A 47 -9.49 23.86 -9.13
N GLN A 48 -8.77 23.29 -10.08
CA GLN A 48 -8.90 21.92 -10.53
C GLN A 48 -7.74 21.10 -9.96
N LEU A 49 -8.05 20.23 -9.00
CA LEU A 49 -7.09 19.35 -8.33
C LEU A 49 -7.05 18.01 -9.06
N SER A 50 -5.93 17.69 -9.68
CA SER A 50 -5.70 16.47 -10.46
C SER A 50 -4.45 15.74 -9.98
N TYR A 51 -4.11 14.62 -10.62
CA TYR A 51 -2.87 13.90 -10.38
C TYR A 51 -2.20 13.49 -11.69
N THR A 52 -0.88 13.52 -11.72
CA THR A 52 -0.09 12.99 -12.84
C THR A 52 0.23 11.52 -12.57
N TYR A 53 -0.38 10.64 -13.37
CA TYR A 53 -0.12 9.21 -13.31
C TYR A 53 0.79 8.77 -14.45
N ASN A 54 1.92 8.14 -14.11
CA ASN A 54 2.80 7.49 -15.05
C ASN A 54 2.71 5.96 -14.86
N PRO A 55 2.45 5.16 -15.91
CA PRO A 55 2.34 3.70 -15.79
C PRO A 55 3.59 3.04 -15.20
N TRP A 56 4.77 3.62 -15.36
CA TRP A 56 6.01 3.13 -14.76
C TRP A 56 6.00 3.12 -13.23
N ILE A 57 5.16 3.95 -12.59
CA ILE A 57 5.02 3.99 -11.13
C ILE A 57 4.49 2.63 -10.63
N LEU A 58 3.50 2.07 -11.32
CA LEU A 58 2.93 0.78 -10.97
C LEU A 58 3.93 -0.35 -11.14
N VAL A 59 4.67 -0.37 -12.25
CA VAL A 59 5.69 -1.39 -12.52
C VAL A 59 6.78 -1.37 -11.44
N LYS A 60 7.25 -0.18 -11.06
CA LYS A 60 8.23 0.00 -9.97
C LYS A 60 7.65 -0.49 -8.65
N ALA A 61 6.44 -0.08 -8.28
CA ALA A 61 5.80 -0.49 -7.04
C ALA A 61 5.62 -2.01 -6.96
N MET A 62 5.22 -2.66 -8.06
CA MET A 62 5.14 -4.13 -8.15
C MET A 62 6.49 -4.79 -7.94
N MET A 63 7.54 -4.32 -8.63
CA MET A 63 8.89 -4.87 -8.53
C MET A 63 9.42 -4.81 -7.09
N TYR A 64 9.28 -3.65 -6.43
CA TYR A 64 9.75 -3.48 -5.06
C TYR A 64 8.93 -4.29 -4.06
N SER A 65 7.61 -4.36 -4.22
CA SER A 65 6.77 -5.19 -3.35
C SER A 65 7.08 -6.67 -3.52
N LEU A 66 7.38 -7.11 -4.74
CA LEU A 66 7.80 -8.48 -5.02
C LEU A 66 9.16 -8.80 -4.38
N LEU A 67 10.09 -7.84 -4.36
CA LEU A 67 11.37 -7.96 -3.67
C LEU A 67 11.19 -8.21 -2.16
N VAL A 68 10.26 -7.48 -1.52
CA VAL A 68 9.91 -7.69 -0.09
C VAL A 68 9.34 -9.09 0.12
N MET A 69 8.46 -9.56 -0.78
CA MET A 69 7.89 -10.90 -0.71
C MET A 69 8.93 -12.01 -0.91
N ILE A 70 9.91 -11.82 -1.80
CA ILE A 70 11.04 -12.75 -1.95
C ILE A 70 11.89 -12.76 -0.68
N GLY A 71 12.19 -11.60 -0.09
CA GLY A 71 12.96 -11.50 1.16
C GLY A 71 12.25 -12.19 2.33
N LEU A 72 10.94 -12.05 2.43
CA LEU A 72 10.10 -12.79 3.37
C LEU A 72 10.17 -14.30 3.15
N TRP A 73 10.02 -14.73 1.90
CA TRP A 73 10.05 -16.14 1.55
C TRP A 73 11.42 -16.77 1.88
N TYR A 74 12.50 -16.07 1.54
CA TYR A 74 13.87 -16.49 1.89
C TYR A 74 14.06 -16.60 3.41
N SER A 75 13.56 -15.62 4.16
CA SER A 75 13.63 -15.62 5.63
C SER A 75 12.85 -16.80 6.25
N ARG A 76 11.69 -17.14 5.69
CA ARG A 76 10.93 -18.32 6.11
C ARG A 76 11.71 -19.59 5.84
N GLN A 77 12.29 -19.74 4.64
CA GLN A 77 13.10 -20.91 4.28
C GLN A 77 14.28 -21.10 5.24
N LEU A 78 14.95 -20.00 5.63
CA LEU A 78 16.07 -20.04 6.55
C LEU A 78 15.64 -20.50 7.96
N GLN A 79 14.47 -20.05 8.43
CA GLN A 79 13.92 -20.47 9.73
C GLN A 79 13.53 -21.95 9.75
N THR A 80 12.99 -22.48 8.65
CA THR A 80 12.66 -23.92 8.54
C THR A 80 13.92 -24.78 8.63
N ASN A 81 15.00 -24.40 7.94
CA ASN A 81 16.26 -25.12 7.94
C ASN A 81 16.95 -25.09 9.33
N VAL A 82 16.89 -23.95 10.03
CA VAL A 82 17.44 -23.83 11.40
C VAL A 82 16.63 -24.62 12.41
N GLY A 83 15.30 -24.68 12.25
CA GLY A 83 14.42 -25.51 13.07
C GLY A 83 14.75 -27.00 12.96
N GLN A 84 14.92 -27.50 11.73
CA GLN A 84 15.30 -28.89 11.47
C GLN A 84 16.67 -29.26 12.07
N ALA A 85 17.68 -28.39 11.92
CA ALA A 85 19.01 -28.62 12.51
C ALA A 85 19.00 -28.60 14.05
N SER A 86 18.07 -27.85 14.67
CA SER A 86 17.91 -27.83 16.13
C SER A 86 17.17 -29.06 16.67
N GLU A 87 16.29 -29.67 15.89
CA GLU A 87 15.61 -30.92 16.25
C GLU A 87 16.54 -32.12 16.08
N GLU A 88 17.31 -32.17 15.00
CA GLU A 88 18.34 -33.19 14.76
C GLU A 88 19.38 -33.22 15.90
N LYS A 89 19.72 -32.06 16.47
CA LYS A 89 20.63 -31.97 17.63
C LYS A 89 20.00 -32.39 18.97
N ARG A 90 18.67 -32.42 19.07
CA ARG A 90 17.92 -32.90 20.26
C ARG A 90 17.67 -34.41 20.23
N ASP A 91 17.79 -35.05 19.07
CA ASP A 91 17.66 -36.50 18.89
C ASP A 91 18.92 -37.31 19.25
N ILE A 92 19.89 -36.69 19.96
CA ILE A 92 20.98 -37.44 20.61
C ILE A 92 20.37 -38.21 21.80
N PRO A 93 20.43 -39.56 21.84
CA PRO A 93 19.66 -40.33 22.82
C PRO A 93 20.21 -40.10 24.24
N LYS A 94 19.48 -39.35 25.07
CA LYS A 94 19.59 -39.47 26.53
C LYS A 94 18.52 -40.44 27.01
N ALA A 95 18.92 -41.31 27.93
CA ALA A 95 18.18 -42.48 28.43
C ALA A 95 16.70 -42.18 28.78
N PRO A 96 15.78 -43.14 28.57
CA PRO A 96 14.36 -42.89 28.65
C PRO A 96 13.89 -42.74 30.10
N GLU A 97 13.63 -41.51 30.53
CA GLU A 97 12.77 -41.27 31.69
C GLU A 97 11.31 -41.63 31.33
N PRO A 98 10.54 -42.24 32.27
CA PRO A 98 9.16 -42.63 32.02
C PRO A 98 8.28 -41.38 31.85
N LYS A 99 7.99 -41.02 30.60
CA LYS A 99 7.14 -39.87 30.26
C LYS A 99 5.69 -40.17 30.61
N THR A 100 5.04 -39.20 31.25
CA THR A 100 3.64 -39.30 31.67
C THR A 100 2.74 -39.30 30.41
N ALA A 101 1.59 -39.98 30.43
CA ALA A 101 0.69 -40.07 29.26
C ALA A 101 0.30 -38.71 28.66
N ASN A 102 0.23 -37.66 29.48
CA ASN A 102 0.00 -36.28 29.04
C ASN A 102 1.18 -35.69 28.23
N GLU A 103 2.41 -36.07 28.54
CA GLU A 103 3.61 -35.63 27.80
C GLU A 103 3.71 -36.36 26.47
N VAL A 104 3.38 -37.65 26.43
CA VAL A 104 3.30 -38.43 25.19
C VAL A 104 2.19 -37.87 24.29
N LYS A 105 1.03 -37.53 24.86
CA LYS A 105 -0.06 -36.88 24.12
C LYS A 105 0.36 -35.53 23.55
N LYS A 106 1.08 -34.70 24.33
CA LYS A 106 1.58 -33.40 23.86
C LYS A 106 2.63 -33.54 22.75
N VAL A 107 3.55 -34.50 22.88
CA VAL A 107 4.57 -34.79 21.86
C VAL A 107 3.91 -35.37 20.60
N TRP A 108 2.90 -36.21 20.74
CA TRP A 108 2.15 -36.74 19.60
C TRP A 108 1.34 -35.65 18.90
N LEU A 109 0.66 -34.77 19.65
CA LEU A 109 -0.03 -33.60 19.09
C LEU A 109 0.96 -32.68 18.39
N SER A 110 2.09 -32.32 19.01
CA SER A 110 3.08 -31.46 18.37
C SER A 110 3.65 -32.09 17.11
N ARG A 111 3.96 -33.40 17.14
CA ARG A 111 4.49 -34.13 15.99
C ARG A 111 3.48 -34.24 14.84
N ASN A 112 2.19 -34.42 15.14
CA ASN A 112 1.12 -34.48 14.14
C ASN A 112 0.76 -33.10 13.57
N THR A 113 1.01 -32.03 14.34
CA THR A 113 0.87 -30.64 13.87
C THR A 113 2.10 -30.19 13.06
N GLN A 114 3.26 -30.79 13.33
CA GLN A 114 4.55 -30.47 12.69
C GLN A 114 4.81 -31.32 11.43
N SER A 115 4.19 -32.49 11.32
CA SER A 115 4.22 -33.36 10.13
C SER A 115 3.29 -32.90 9.00
N SER A 116 2.56 -31.79 9.17
CA SER A 116 2.01 -31.11 8.00
C SER A 116 3.14 -30.35 7.30
N GLU A 117 3.84 -31.03 6.38
CA GLU A 117 4.74 -30.44 5.37
C GLU A 117 4.07 -29.35 4.49
N THR A 118 2.86 -28.91 4.87
CA THR A 118 1.95 -28.04 4.13
C THR A 118 1.76 -26.67 4.78
N GLU A 119 2.22 -26.45 6.02
CA GLU A 119 2.03 -25.19 6.71
C GLU A 119 3.36 -24.53 7.07
N LEU A 120 3.89 -23.72 6.15
CA LEU A 120 4.82 -22.65 6.51
C LEU A 120 4.24 -21.92 7.73
N GLY A 121 5.01 -21.81 8.82
CA GLY A 121 4.56 -21.34 10.13
C GLY A 121 3.89 -19.94 10.15
N PRO A 122 3.49 -19.44 11.35
CA PRO A 122 2.84 -18.15 11.48
C PRO A 122 3.67 -17.03 10.83
N PHE A 123 2.98 -16.06 10.21
CA PHE A 123 3.61 -14.98 9.45
C PHE A 123 4.65 -14.25 10.32
N PRO A 124 5.95 -14.21 9.93
CA PRO A 124 6.99 -13.64 10.78
C PRO A 124 6.96 -12.10 10.72
N VAL A 125 6.03 -11.49 11.46
CA VAL A 125 5.78 -10.03 11.49
C VAL A 125 7.04 -9.22 11.77
N LYS A 126 7.93 -9.70 12.65
CA LYS A 126 9.19 -9.02 12.97
C LYS A 126 10.14 -8.95 11.78
N ASN A 127 10.27 -10.05 11.03
CA ASN A 127 11.11 -10.09 9.84
C ASN A 127 10.47 -9.27 8.71
N PHE A 128 9.14 -9.36 8.57
CA PHE A 128 8.40 -8.54 7.63
C PHE A 128 8.66 -7.06 7.83
N LEU A 129 8.53 -6.56 9.06
CA LEU A 129 8.79 -5.17 9.38
C LEU A 129 10.23 -4.80 9.02
N LEU A 130 11.21 -5.65 9.31
CA LEU A 130 12.62 -5.36 9.00
C LEU A 130 12.88 -5.27 7.49
N PHE A 131 12.29 -6.16 6.68
CA PHE A 131 12.40 -6.09 5.22
C PHE A 131 11.56 -4.97 4.59
N ALA A 132 10.42 -4.65 5.20
CA ALA A 132 9.55 -3.57 4.75
C ALA A 132 10.03 -2.20 5.24
N MET A 133 10.94 -2.10 6.22
CA MET A 133 11.38 -0.83 6.80
C MET A 133 11.93 0.18 5.78
N PRO A 134 12.87 -0.18 4.88
CA PRO A 134 13.33 0.74 3.84
C PRO A 134 12.19 1.19 2.91
N TRP A 135 11.22 0.30 2.68
CA TRP A 135 10.07 0.56 1.85
C TRP A 135 9.09 1.53 2.52
N LEU A 136 8.74 1.28 3.79
CA LEU A 136 7.94 2.19 4.61
C LEU A 136 8.59 3.56 4.76
N LEU A 137 9.91 3.62 4.92
CA LEU A 137 10.65 4.88 5.00
C LEU A 137 10.53 5.68 3.70
N THR A 138 10.76 5.04 2.56
CA THR A 138 10.60 5.70 1.26
C THR A 138 9.15 6.15 1.05
N PHE A 139 8.17 5.33 1.42
CA PHE A 139 6.75 5.69 1.40
C PHE A 139 6.46 6.96 2.23
N VAL A 140 6.95 7.03 3.47
CA VAL A 140 6.70 8.19 4.34
C VAL A 140 7.39 9.42 3.75
N ALA A 141 8.64 9.30 3.30
CA ALA A 141 9.40 10.41 2.74
C ALA A 141 8.75 10.97 1.46
N SER A 142 8.39 10.11 0.49
CA SER A 142 7.76 10.59 -0.75
C SER A 142 6.34 11.12 -0.51
N GLY A 143 5.58 10.50 0.40
CA GLY A 143 4.25 10.98 0.78
C GLY A 143 4.32 12.37 1.41
N LEU A 144 5.29 12.59 2.31
CA LEU A 144 5.51 13.89 2.95
C LEU A 144 5.96 14.95 1.95
N ILE A 145 6.87 14.62 1.02
CA ILE A 145 7.30 15.54 -0.05
C ILE A 145 6.11 15.94 -0.94
N ASN A 146 5.29 14.98 -1.35
CA ASN A 146 4.14 15.23 -2.20
C ASN A 146 3.05 16.04 -1.46
N TYR A 147 2.83 15.77 -0.18
CA TYR A 147 1.96 16.58 0.67
C TYR A 147 2.49 18.01 0.83
N LEU A 148 3.79 18.20 1.12
CA LEU A 148 4.40 19.52 1.25
C LEU A 148 4.29 20.33 -0.04
N ARG A 149 4.53 19.70 -1.20
CA ARG A 149 4.37 20.33 -2.51
C ARG A 149 2.94 20.81 -2.73
N PHE A 150 1.96 19.98 -2.41
CA PHE A 150 0.54 20.32 -2.47
C PHE A 150 0.19 21.48 -1.54
N TYR A 151 0.63 21.38 -0.28
CA TYR A 151 0.38 22.36 0.76
C TYR A 151 0.94 23.74 0.42
N MET A 152 2.18 23.81 -0.08
CA MET A 152 2.79 25.09 -0.49
C MET A 152 1.96 25.80 -1.55
N VAL A 153 1.44 25.07 -2.55
CA VAL A 153 0.63 25.67 -3.63
C VAL A 153 -0.75 26.08 -3.12
N ILE A 154 -1.41 25.24 -2.33
CA ILE A 154 -2.77 25.53 -1.82
C ILE A 154 -2.80 26.68 -0.81
N GLN A 155 -1.73 26.86 -0.04
CA GLN A 155 -1.63 27.96 0.89
C GLN A 155 -1.69 29.33 0.18
N HIS A 156 -1.32 29.42 -1.11
CA HIS A 156 -1.43 30.67 -1.88
C HIS A 156 -2.88 31.10 -2.13
N PHE A 157 -3.84 30.17 -2.00
CA PHE A 157 -5.26 30.43 -2.22
C PHE A 157 -6.04 30.69 -0.91
N CYS A 158 -5.33 31.05 0.18
CA CYS A 158 -5.92 31.34 1.50
C CYS A 158 -6.81 30.20 2.07
N ILE A 159 -6.55 28.96 1.67
CA ILE A 159 -7.27 27.78 2.15
C ILE A 159 -6.75 27.41 3.54
N SER A 160 -7.65 27.05 4.46
CA SER A 160 -7.28 26.61 5.80
C SER A 160 -6.48 25.30 5.77
N ASN A 161 -5.54 25.13 6.71
CA ASN A 161 -4.70 23.93 6.79
C ASN A 161 -5.52 22.64 6.88
N TRP A 162 -6.65 22.67 7.59
CA TRP A 162 -7.54 21.52 7.71
C TRP A 162 -8.21 21.17 6.39
N ARG A 163 -8.64 22.19 5.63
CA ARG A 163 -9.22 22.00 4.30
C ARG A 163 -8.18 21.46 3.32
N ALA A 164 -6.92 21.88 3.41
CA ALA A 164 -5.84 21.32 2.62
C ALA A 164 -5.65 19.81 2.89
N ILE A 165 -5.60 19.39 4.16
CA ILE A 165 -5.48 17.97 4.51
C ILE A 165 -6.66 17.16 3.97
N GLN A 166 -7.89 17.68 4.12
CA GLN A 166 -9.08 17.03 3.58
C GLN A 166 -9.01 16.86 2.06
N LEU A 167 -8.65 17.94 1.33
CA LEU A 167 -8.53 17.89 -0.13
C LEU A 167 -7.46 16.91 -0.60
N TYR A 168 -6.33 16.82 0.12
CA TYR A 168 -5.30 15.84 -0.17
C TYR A 168 -5.80 14.40 0.02
N GLY A 169 -6.55 14.15 1.11
CA GLY A 169 -7.19 12.85 1.35
C GLY A 169 -8.23 12.49 0.29
N GLU A 170 -9.10 13.44 -0.08
CA GLU A 170 -10.09 13.25 -1.15
C GLU A 170 -9.43 12.94 -2.50
N LEU A 171 -8.31 13.60 -2.81
CA LEU A 171 -7.53 13.33 -4.02
C LEU A 171 -6.97 11.90 -4.05
N GLN A 172 -6.46 11.41 -2.93
CA GLN A 172 -5.96 10.03 -2.78
C GLN A 172 -7.09 8.99 -2.93
N VAL A 173 -8.27 9.26 -2.37
CA VAL A 173 -9.46 8.39 -2.50
C VAL A 173 -9.99 8.39 -3.93
N LEU A 174 -10.02 9.55 -4.59
CA LEU A 174 -10.43 9.66 -6.00
C LEU A 174 -9.50 8.84 -6.90
N PHE A 175 -8.19 8.89 -6.64
CA PHE A 175 -7.23 8.03 -7.32
C PHE A 175 -7.52 6.53 -7.08
N LEU A 176 -7.79 6.12 -5.84
CA LEU A 176 -8.13 4.74 -5.49
C LEU A 176 -9.34 4.23 -6.25
N HIS A 177 -10.41 5.02 -6.22
CA HIS A 177 -11.63 4.67 -6.92
C HIS A 177 -11.36 4.45 -8.41
N ARG A 178 -10.56 5.32 -9.03
CA ARG A 178 -10.19 5.18 -10.44
C ARG A 178 -9.28 3.99 -10.71
N PHE A 179 -8.27 3.75 -9.89
CA PHE A 179 -7.37 2.62 -10.06
C PHE A 179 -8.14 1.29 -10.00
N LEU A 180 -9.05 1.16 -9.03
CA LEU A 180 -9.93 -0.01 -8.92
C LEU A 180 -10.89 -0.11 -10.10
N ALA A 181 -11.50 1.01 -10.53
CA ALA A 181 -12.39 1.01 -11.68
C ALA A 181 -11.68 0.55 -12.96
N VAL A 182 -10.44 1.01 -13.20
CA VAL A 182 -9.63 0.61 -14.36
C VAL A 182 -9.21 -0.86 -14.26
N ALA A 183 -8.74 -1.30 -13.09
CA ALA A 183 -8.39 -2.70 -12.87
C ALA A 183 -9.59 -3.62 -13.10
N TRP A 184 -10.76 -3.25 -12.58
CA TRP A 184 -12.02 -3.97 -12.78
C TRP A 184 -12.39 -4.05 -14.27
N LEU A 185 -12.32 -2.92 -14.99
CA LEU A 185 -12.65 -2.86 -16.41
C LEU A 185 -11.74 -3.75 -17.27
N GLN A 186 -10.44 -3.79 -16.94
CA GLN A 186 -9.47 -4.67 -17.60
C GLN A 186 -9.75 -6.15 -17.32
N ILE A 187 -10.20 -6.50 -16.11
CA ILE A 187 -10.55 -7.87 -15.74
C ILE A 187 -11.85 -8.32 -16.43
N THR A 188 -12.85 -7.43 -16.55
CA THR A 188 -14.15 -7.78 -17.13
C THR A 188 -14.21 -7.60 -18.65
N GLY A 189 -13.11 -7.23 -19.32
CA GLY A 189 -13.04 -7.06 -20.77
C GLY A 189 -13.96 -5.96 -21.34
N GLY A 190 -14.43 -5.04 -20.49
CA GLY A 190 -15.40 -4.01 -20.89
C GLY A 190 -14.73 -2.84 -21.56
N GLY A 191 -14.91 -2.66 -22.88
CA GLY A 191 -14.37 -1.53 -23.66
C GLY A 191 -15.04 -0.18 -23.37
N GLY A 192 -15.02 0.29 -22.12
CA GLY A 192 -15.68 1.52 -21.68
C GLY A 192 -14.73 2.54 -21.05
N ALA A 193 -13.73 3.03 -21.78
CA ALA A 193 -12.86 4.12 -21.29
C ALA A 193 -13.59 5.48 -21.19
N SER A 194 -14.80 5.60 -21.76
CA SER A 194 -15.58 6.83 -21.87
C SER A 194 -16.50 7.13 -20.69
N SER A 195 -16.72 6.19 -19.76
CA SER A 195 -17.60 6.38 -18.58
C SER A 195 -16.85 6.59 -17.27
N LEU A 196 -15.52 6.78 -17.31
CA LEU A 196 -14.73 7.03 -16.11
C LEU A 196 -15.11 8.40 -15.51
N PRO A 197 -15.43 8.47 -14.19
CA PRO A 197 -15.74 9.73 -13.52
C PRO A 197 -14.55 10.70 -13.63
N ARG A 198 -14.84 12.01 -13.63
CA ARG A 198 -13.84 13.08 -13.76
C ARG A 198 -12.65 12.86 -12.82
N ASN A 199 -11.45 13.06 -13.35
CA ASN A 199 -10.18 12.80 -12.66
C ASN A 199 -9.72 13.93 -11.75
N PHE A 200 -10.63 14.84 -11.44
CA PHE A 200 -10.28 16.09 -10.83
C PHE A 200 -11.36 16.58 -9.89
N ILE A 201 -10.92 17.17 -8.79
CA ILE A 201 -11.79 17.84 -7.83
C ILE A 201 -11.83 19.30 -8.23
N ASN A 202 -13.02 19.81 -8.50
CA ASN A 202 -13.23 21.23 -8.74
C ASN A 202 -13.54 21.92 -7.42
N PHE A 203 -12.81 22.97 -7.13
CA PHE A 203 -13.02 23.80 -5.96
C PHE A 203 -13.08 25.26 -6.40
N GLU A 204 -14.17 25.94 -6.07
CA GLU A 204 -14.29 27.37 -6.31
C GLU A 204 -13.74 28.13 -5.11
N THR A 205 -12.82 29.04 -5.39
CA THR A 205 -12.26 29.97 -4.41
C THR A 205 -12.60 31.38 -4.86
N HIS A 206 -12.99 32.23 -3.92
CA HIS A 206 -13.09 33.65 -4.18
C HIS A 206 -11.67 34.22 -4.31
N LEU A 207 -11.39 34.87 -5.44
CA LEU A 207 -10.30 35.85 -5.49
C LEU A 207 -10.73 36.96 -4.53
N LEU A 208 -10.10 37.02 -3.36
CA LEU A 208 -10.22 38.19 -2.49
C LEU A 208 -9.76 39.42 -3.29
N ASP A 209 -10.52 40.51 -3.15
CA ASP A 209 -10.43 41.79 -3.89
C ASP A 209 -9.01 42.32 -4.16
#